data_AF-A0A925STD8-F1
#
_entry.id   AF-A0A925STD8-F1
#
_cell.length_a   1.000
_cell.length_b   1.000
_cell.length_c   1.000
_cell.angle_alpha   90.00
_cell.angle_beta   90.00
_cell.angle_gamma   90.00
#
_symmetry.space_group_name_H-M   'P 1'
#
loop_
_entity.id
_entity.type
_entity.pdbx_description
1 polymer ?
#
loop_
_entity_poly.entity_id
_entity_poly.type
_entity_poly.pdbx_seq_one_letter_code
_entity_poly.pdbx_strand_id
1 'polypeptide(L)'
;MNKPGSFQSFFLPCILILSLCLSVLTQPVLAAAPAANSMQNYCVKPPFVSQSVPPMVMFEVGRDHKLYYEAYNDGVDLDGDGRIERTYDHSIEYYGYFNPYKCYTPAGGASSGDYFTPVATNTDRFCSSGQWGGNILNWMTMSRMDVLRKVMYGGQRSQESPRILLDRAYIPQDAHSWGK
;
A
#
# COMPACT_ATOMS: atom_id res chain seq x y z
N MET A 1 -58.83 19.98 81.53
CA MET A 1 -57.71 20.90 81.84
C MET A 1 -56.48 20.03 82.10
N ASN A 2 -55.45 20.23 81.27
CA ASN A 2 -54.06 19.77 81.35
C ASN A 2 -53.67 18.28 81.33
N LYS A 3 -52.88 17.97 80.29
CA LYS A 3 -52.05 16.80 80.02
C LYS A 3 -51.19 16.37 81.24
N PRO A 4 -50.96 15.06 81.43
CA PRO A 4 -49.80 14.55 82.17
C PRO A 4 -48.61 14.31 81.23
N GLY A 5 -47.41 14.64 81.71
CA GLY A 5 -46.13 14.43 81.03
C GLY A 5 -45.15 13.57 81.83
N SER A 6 -44.03 13.28 81.15
CA SER A 6 -42.71 12.80 81.60
C SER A 6 -42.51 11.33 82.00
N PHE A 7 -42.28 10.45 81.02
CA PHE A 7 -41.67 9.12 81.23
C PHE A 7 -40.63 8.71 80.14
N GLN A 8 -40.09 9.64 79.35
CA GLN A 8 -39.33 9.29 78.12
C GLN A 8 -37.81 9.55 78.10
N SER A 9 -37.15 9.95 79.20
CA SER A 9 -35.75 10.41 79.15
C SER A 9 -34.65 9.42 79.59
N PHE A 10 -34.97 8.19 80.02
CA PHE A 10 -33.96 7.23 80.53
C PHE A 10 -33.79 5.93 79.72
N PHE A 11 -34.62 5.68 78.71
CA PHE A 11 -34.58 4.43 77.92
C PHE A 11 -33.74 4.49 76.63
N LEU A 12 -33.27 5.67 76.21
CA LEU A 12 -32.61 5.87 74.91
C LEU A 12 -31.10 5.50 74.83
N PRO A 13 -30.24 5.67 75.86
CA PRO A 13 -28.80 5.36 75.71
C PRO A 13 -28.46 3.88 75.91
N CYS A 14 -29.35 3.09 76.52
CA CYS A 14 -29.10 1.67 76.82
C CYS A 14 -29.39 0.75 75.61
N ILE A 15 -30.30 1.14 74.72
CA ILE A 15 -30.63 0.39 73.49
C ILE A 15 -29.54 0.59 72.41
N LEU A 16 -28.87 1.75 72.39
CA LEU A 16 -27.82 2.09 71.42
C LEU A 16 -26.47 1.41 71.70
N ILE A 17 -26.15 1.09 72.96
CA ILE A 17 -24.91 0.37 73.33
C ILE A 17 -25.08 -1.14 73.11
N LEU A 18 -26.29 -1.68 73.29
CA LEU A 18 -26.57 -3.10 73.09
C LEU A 18 -26.65 -3.49 71.61
N SER A 19 -27.04 -2.57 70.70
CA SER A 19 -27.05 -2.86 69.25
C SER A 19 -25.68 -2.71 68.58
N LEU A 20 -24.74 -1.95 69.15
CA LEU A 20 -23.39 -1.78 68.60
C LEU A 20 -22.47 -2.98 68.93
N CYS A 21 -22.70 -3.67 70.06
CA CYS A 21 -21.93 -4.86 70.43
C CYS A 21 -22.36 -6.15 69.70
N LEU A 22 -23.59 -6.22 69.18
CA LEU A 22 -24.06 -7.41 68.46
C LEU A 22 -23.67 -7.43 66.96
N SER A 23 -23.23 -6.30 66.41
CA SER A 23 -22.74 -6.20 65.02
C SER A 23 -21.24 -6.47 64.84
N VAL A 24 -20.48 -6.74 65.91
CA VAL A 24 -19.03 -7.02 65.84
C VAL A 24 -18.71 -8.53 65.89
N LEU A 25 -19.65 -9.39 66.32
CA LEU A 25 -19.42 -10.83 66.52
C LEU A 25 -19.91 -11.76 65.39
N THR A 26 -20.44 -11.21 64.28
CA THR A 26 -20.97 -12.01 63.16
C THR A 26 -20.47 -11.57 61.78
N GLN A 27 -19.17 -11.24 61.67
CA GLN A 27 -18.53 -11.25 60.36
C GLN A 27 -18.13 -12.70 60.02
N PRO A 28 -18.68 -13.33 58.96
CA PRO A 28 -17.98 -14.44 58.36
C PRO A 28 -16.67 -13.86 57.83
N VAL A 29 -15.54 -14.40 58.26
CA VAL A 29 -14.28 -14.22 57.55
C VAL A 29 -14.58 -14.70 56.13
N LEU A 30 -14.75 -13.76 55.20
CA LEU A 30 -14.78 -14.07 53.79
C LEU A 30 -13.37 -14.57 53.49
N ALA A 31 -13.16 -15.87 53.62
CA ALA A 31 -12.07 -16.53 52.96
C ALA A 31 -12.20 -16.08 51.51
N ALA A 32 -11.26 -15.25 51.06
CA ALA A 32 -11.07 -15.08 49.64
C ALA A 32 -10.81 -16.50 49.12
N ALA A 33 -11.84 -17.11 48.52
CA ALA A 33 -11.60 -18.21 47.61
C ALA A 33 -10.48 -17.72 46.70
N PRO A 34 -9.45 -18.54 46.40
CA PRO A 34 -8.47 -18.15 45.40
C PRO A 34 -9.30 -17.71 44.20
N ALA A 35 -9.15 -16.44 43.80
CA ALA A 35 -9.75 -15.99 42.57
C ALA A 35 -9.35 -17.05 41.55
N ALA A 36 -10.35 -17.75 41.00
CA ALA A 36 -10.08 -18.66 39.89
C ALA A 36 -9.26 -17.84 38.92
N ASN A 37 -8.03 -18.28 38.62
CA ASN A 37 -7.17 -17.62 37.66
C ASN A 37 -7.90 -17.66 36.33
N SER A 38 -8.73 -16.66 36.08
CA SER A 38 -9.28 -16.41 34.77
C SER A 38 -8.08 -16.07 33.91
N MET A 39 -8.00 -16.72 32.75
CA MET A 39 -6.85 -16.74 31.85
C MET A 39 -6.68 -15.39 31.10
N GLN A 40 -6.79 -14.27 31.82
CA GLN A 40 -6.96 -12.93 31.26
C GLN A 40 -5.65 -12.27 30.82
N ASN A 41 -4.51 -12.94 30.96
CA ASN A 41 -3.22 -12.42 30.46
C ASN A 41 -2.34 -13.54 29.86
N TYR A 42 -2.72 -14.03 28.68
CA TYR A 42 -1.88 -14.88 27.84
C TYR A 42 -0.99 -14.07 26.87
N CYS A 43 -0.34 -13.03 27.39
CA CYS A 43 0.61 -12.19 26.62
C CYS A 43 2.06 -12.35 27.07
N VAL A 44 2.40 -13.47 27.72
CA VAL A 44 3.81 -13.86 27.89
C VAL A 44 4.31 -14.42 26.56
N LYS A 45 4.80 -13.52 25.70
CA LYS A 45 5.63 -13.95 24.57
C LYS A 45 6.93 -14.51 25.16
N PRO A 46 7.32 -15.76 24.83
CA PRO A 46 8.55 -16.33 25.35
C PRO A 46 9.74 -15.43 24.99
N PRO A 47 10.80 -15.34 25.84
CA PRO A 47 11.95 -14.44 25.64
C PRO A 47 12.71 -14.60 24.31
N PHE A 48 12.37 -15.61 23.51
CA PHE A 48 12.93 -15.88 22.18
C PHE A 48 12.07 -15.34 21.02
N VAL A 49 10.86 -14.81 21.29
CA VAL A 49 9.88 -14.38 20.27
C VAL A 49 9.52 -12.90 20.46
N SER A 50 10.52 -12.02 20.49
CA SER A 50 10.27 -10.57 20.49
C SER A 50 11.25 -9.74 19.68
N GLN A 51 12.00 -10.33 18.74
CA GLN A 51 12.61 -9.53 17.68
C GLN A 51 11.84 -9.79 16.40
N SER A 52 11.01 -8.83 16.03
CA SER A 52 10.49 -8.71 14.67
C SER A 52 11.68 -8.43 13.76
N VAL A 53 12.38 -9.48 13.35
CA VAL A 53 13.47 -9.38 12.38
C VAL A 53 12.84 -8.94 11.05
N PRO A 54 13.28 -7.84 10.43
CA PRO A 54 12.79 -7.46 9.11
C PRO A 54 13.01 -8.63 8.15
N PRO A 55 11.99 -9.07 7.41
CA PRO A 55 12.18 -10.13 6.44
C PRO A 55 13.20 -9.68 5.38
N MET A 56 14.24 -10.49 5.18
CA MET A 56 15.18 -10.29 4.07
C MET A 56 14.65 -11.04 2.85
N VAL A 57 14.18 -10.29 1.85
CA VAL A 57 13.79 -10.84 0.55
C VAL A 57 14.91 -10.58 -0.44
N MET A 58 15.46 -11.63 -1.03
CA MET A 58 16.37 -11.54 -2.17
C MET A 58 15.59 -11.87 -3.43
N PHE A 59 15.63 -10.99 -4.42
CA PHE A 59 15.10 -11.24 -5.75
C PHE A 59 16.23 -11.70 -6.66
N GLU A 60 16.10 -12.89 -7.23
CA GLU A 60 16.99 -13.37 -8.29
C GLU A 60 16.35 -13.04 -9.64
N VAL A 61 17.06 -12.27 -10.47
CA VAL A 61 16.58 -11.86 -11.79
C VAL A 61 17.60 -12.29 -12.85
N GLY A 62 17.13 -13.06 -13.84
CA GLY A 62 17.94 -13.45 -14.99
C GLY A 62 18.27 -12.26 -15.89
N ARG A 63 19.47 -12.25 -16.49
CA ARG A 63 19.91 -11.20 -17.43
C ARG A 63 20.00 -11.77 -18.84
N ASP A 64 18.84 -12.10 -19.40
CA ASP A 64 18.74 -12.70 -20.73
C ASP A 64 18.54 -11.65 -21.83
N HIS A 65 19.01 -11.98 -23.04
CA HIS A 65 18.79 -11.13 -24.22
C HIS A 65 17.31 -10.89 -24.50
N LYS A 66 16.44 -11.83 -24.08
CA LYS A 66 14.99 -11.74 -24.28
C LYS A 66 14.34 -10.57 -23.53
N LEU A 67 15.00 -10.01 -22.53
CA LEU A 67 14.53 -8.81 -21.83
C LEU A 67 14.60 -7.55 -22.70
N TYR A 68 15.38 -7.57 -23.77
CA TYR A 68 15.56 -6.43 -24.68
C TYR A 68 14.60 -6.46 -25.87
N TYR A 69 13.73 -7.47 -25.99
CA TYR A 69 12.61 -7.45 -26.93
C TYR A 69 11.50 -6.49 -26.46
N GLU A 70 10.59 -6.21 -27.38
CA GLU A 70 9.37 -5.45 -27.14
C GLU A 70 8.57 -6.03 -25.96
N ALA A 71 8.05 -5.12 -25.13
CA ALA A 71 7.15 -5.48 -24.04
C ALA A 71 5.82 -6.06 -24.58
N TYR A 72 5.34 -5.52 -25.70
CA TYR A 72 4.08 -5.86 -26.33
C TYR A 72 4.32 -6.48 -27.72
N ASN A 73 4.43 -7.80 -27.75
CA ASN A 73 4.59 -8.57 -28.99
C ASN A 73 3.25 -8.81 -29.68
N ASP A 74 3.29 -9.23 -30.94
CA ASP A 74 2.15 -9.50 -31.82
C ASP A 74 1.60 -10.94 -31.70
N GLY A 75 1.97 -11.64 -30.62
CA GLY A 75 1.71 -13.06 -30.42
C GLY A 75 0.93 -13.38 -29.15
N VAL A 76 0.43 -12.37 -28.44
CA VAL A 76 -0.33 -12.53 -27.20
C VAL A 76 -1.68 -11.82 -27.30
N ASP A 77 -2.65 -12.39 -26.62
CA ASP A 77 -3.95 -11.80 -26.34
C ASP A 77 -3.83 -10.96 -25.05
N LEU A 78 -4.04 -9.66 -25.15
CA LEU A 78 -3.89 -8.67 -24.08
C LEU A 78 -5.23 -8.31 -23.42
N ASP A 79 -6.37 -8.49 -24.09
CA ASP A 79 -7.69 -8.10 -23.59
C ASP A 79 -8.59 -9.30 -23.24
N GLY A 80 -8.17 -10.51 -23.59
CA GLY A 80 -8.83 -11.77 -23.31
C GLY A 80 -10.01 -12.07 -24.22
N ASP A 81 -10.11 -11.42 -25.39
CA ASP A 81 -11.20 -11.65 -26.35
C ASP A 81 -11.01 -12.91 -27.23
N GLY A 82 -9.86 -13.59 -27.11
CA GLY A 82 -9.49 -14.79 -27.85
C GLY A 82 -8.87 -14.50 -29.22
N ARG A 83 -8.60 -13.24 -29.56
CA ARG A 83 -7.81 -12.79 -30.71
C ARG A 83 -6.44 -12.33 -30.23
N ILE A 84 -5.54 -12.11 -31.17
CA ILE A 84 -4.17 -11.68 -30.87
C ILE A 84 -4.00 -10.26 -31.39
N GLU A 85 -3.52 -9.37 -30.54
CA GLU A 85 -3.32 -7.95 -30.87
C GLU A 85 -2.03 -7.78 -31.66
N ARG A 86 -2.15 -7.80 -32.99
CA ARG A 86 -1.01 -7.56 -33.88
C ARG A 86 -0.66 -6.08 -33.99
N THR A 87 -1.65 -5.21 -33.85
CA THR A 87 -1.54 -3.76 -34.04
C THR A 87 -1.84 -3.03 -32.75
N TYR A 88 -1.49 -1.74 -32.70
CA TYR A 88 -1.90 -0.86 -31.62
C TYR A 88 -3.43 -0.79 -31.54
N ASP A 89 -3.97 -1.04 -30.35
CA ASP A 89 -5.36 -0.74 -30.01
C ASP A 89 -5.38 0.32 -28.91
N HIS A 90 -6.07 1.43 -29.15
CA HIS A 90 -6.20 2.50 -28.16
C HIS A 90 -7.04 2.07 -26.94
N SER A 91 -7.90 1.05 -27.09
CA SER A 91 -8.78 0.56 -26.02
C SER A 91 -7.96 -0.07 -24.87
N ILE A 92 -6.79 -0.61 -25.19
CA ILE A 92 -5.87 -1.27 -24.27
C ILE A 92 -4.94 -0.25 -23.62
N GLU A 93 -4.77 -0.36 -22.29
CA GLU A 93 -3.81 0.46 -21.55
C GLU A 93 -2.43 -0.21 -21.53
N TYR A 94 -1.48 0.35 -22.27
CA TYR A 94 -0.11 -0.13 -22.29
C TYR A 94 0.69 0.48 -21.15
N TYR A 95 1.20 -0.39 -20.28
CA TYR A 95 2.06 -0.06 -19.16
C TYR A 95 3.49 0.27 -19.62
N GLY A 96 4.02 1.39 -19.16
CA GLY A 96 5.38 1.83 -19.50
C GLY A 96 5.74 3.14 -18.80
N TYR A 97 6.85 3.78 -19.19
CA TYR A 97 7.28 5.04 -18.55
C TYR A 97 6.34 6.22 -18.83
N PHE A 98 5.66 6.24 -19.96
CA PHE A 98 4.72 7.30 -20.30
C PHE A 98 3.38 7.09 -19.59
N ASN A 99 2.69 8.19 -19.26
CA ASN A 99 1.34 8.10 -18.74
C ASN A 99 0.37 7.91 -19.92
N PRO A 100 -0.45 6.83 -19.95
CA PRO A 100 -1.34 6.53 -21.07
C PRO A 100 -2.31 7.66 -21.45
N TYR A 101 -2.70 8.47 -20.47
CA TYR A 101 -3.66 9.57 -20.60
C TYR A 101 -3.01 10.93 -20.86
N LYS A 102 -1.68 11.00 -21.03
CA LYS A 102 -0.98 12.25 -21.33
C LYS A 102 -0.50 12.30 -22.77
N CYS A 103 -0.51 13.51 -23.31
CA CYS A 103 0.08 13.82 -24.61
C CYS A 103 1.46 14.41 -24.42
N TYR A 104 2.38 14.04 -25.30
CA TYR A 104 3.77 14.41 -25.26
C TYR A 104 4.21 15.07 -26.55
N THR A 105 5.09 16.05 -26.45
CA THR A 105 5.82 16.59 -27.60
C THR A 105 7.29 16.22 -27.47
N PRO A 106 7.95 15.76 -28.54
CA PRO A 106 9.41 15.65 -28.51
C PRO A 106 10.00 17.06 -28.39
N ALA A 107 10.79 17.28 -27.35
CA ALA A 107 11.58 18.50 -27.23
C ALA A 107 12.79 18.37 -28.15
N GLY A 108 12.73 18.99 -29.34
CA GLY A 108 13.83 19.01 -30.29
C GLY A 108 13.71 17.93 -31.38
N GLY A 109 14.17 18.28 -32.58
CA GLY A 109 14.24 17.39 -33.72
C GLY A 109 15.65 16.82 -33.87
N ALA A 110 15.72 15.50 -33.88
CA ALA A 110 16.85 14.72 -34.39
C ALA A 110 18.21 14.95 -33.73
N SER A 111 18.27 15.38 -32.46
CA SER A 111 19.54 15.50 -31.72
C SER A 111 19.57 14.69 -30.43
N SER A 112 20.75 14.16 -30.11
CA SER A 112 21.04 13.46 -28.86
C SER A 112 20.81 14.40 -27.67
N GLY A 113 19.67 14.27 -27.00
CA GLY A 113 19.22 15.19 -25.96
C GLY A 113 17.72 15.46 -26.01
N ASP A 114 17.02 14.98 -27.04
CA ASP A 114 15.58 15.12 -27.16
C ASP A 114 14.85 14.20 -26.15
N TYR A 115 13.91 14.77 -25.40
CA TYR A 115 13.07 14.05 -24.44
C TYR A 115 11.60 14.42 -24.68
N PHE A 116 10.70 13.51 -24.33
CA PHE A 116 9.28 13.73 -24.45
C PHE A 116 8.76 14.53 -23.26
N THR A 117 8.20 15.71 -23.52
CA THR A 117 7.59 16.58 -22.50
C THR A 117 6.08 16.44 -22.50
N PRO A 118 5.43 16.25 -21.33
CA PRO A 118 3.98 16.19 -21.26
C PRO A 118 3.38 17.58 -21.50
N VAL A 119 2.41 17.69 -22.41
CA VAL A 119 1.77 18.96 -22.82
C VAL A 119 0.27 19.01 -22.55
N ALA A 120 -0.41 17.88 -22.54
CA ALA A 120 -1.86 17.80 -22.30
C ALA A 120 -2.23 16.48 -21.62
N THR A 121 -3.46 16.40 -21.12
CA THR A 121 -4.03 15.18 -20.54
C THR A 121 -5.41 14.96 -21.16
N ASN A 122 -5.64 13.76 -21.69
CA ASN A 122 -6.87 13.37 -22.39
C ASN A 122 -7.38 12.03 -21.85
N THR A 123 -8.70 11.85 -21.84
CA THR A 123 -9.34 10.63 -21.29
C THR A 123 -9.47 9.52 -22.32
N ASP A 124 -9.39 9.84 -23.61
CA ASP A 124 -9.56 8.93 -24.75
C ASP A 124 -8.23 8.42 -25.32
N ARG A 125 -7.09 8.84 -24.75
CA ARG A 125 -5.72 8.47 -25.15
C ARG A 125 -5.36 8.91 -26.58
N PHE A 126 -6.17 9.76 -27.21
CA PHE A 126 -5.85 10.45 -28.45
C PHE A 126 -5.23 11.80 -28.15
N CYS A 127 -4.41 12.32 -29.07
CA CYS A 127 -3.74 13.60 -28.91
C CYS A 127 -3.89 14.46 -30.16
N SER A 128 -3.74 15.77 -30.00
CA SER A 128 -3.80 16.71 -31.11
C SER A 128 -2.67 16.48 -32.11
N SER A 129 -2.85 16.95 -33.34
CA SER A 129 -1.84 16.86 -34.39
C SER A 129 -0.48 17.40 -33.91
N GLY A 130 0.59 16.65 -34.19
CA GLY A 130 1.96 16.98 -33.76
C GLY A 130 2.31 16.58 -32.33
N GLN A 131 1.40 15.93 -31.61
CA GLN A 131 1.62 15.36 -30.29
C GLN A 131 1.54 13.83 -30.33
N TRP A 132 2.21 13.19 -29.38
CA TRP A 132 2.23 11.74 -29.21
C TRP A 132 1.48 11.33 -27.95
N GLY A 133 0.56 10.37 -28.07
CA GLY A 133 -0.10 9.80 -26.90
C GLY A 133 0.86 8.96 -26.07
N GLY A 134 0.81 9.06 -24.75
CA GLY A 134 1.63 8.23 -23.88
C GLY A 134 1.33 6.75 -24.03
N ASN A 135 0.07 6.39 -24.35
CA ASN A 135 -0.32 5.00 -24.56
C ASN A 135 0.39 4.38 -25.78
N ILE A 136 0.38 5.09 -26.91
CA ILE A 136 1.10 4.63 -28.12
C ILE A 136 2.61 4.65 -27.92
N LEU A 137 3.15 5.63 -27.19
CA LEU A 137 4.58 5.66 -26.85
C LEU A 137 4.97 4.43 -26.02
N ASN A 138 4.16 4.03 -25.05
CA ASN A 138 4.42 2.82 -24.27
C ASN A 138 4.41 1.56 -25.15
N TRP A 139 3.41 1.41 -26.01
CA TRP A 139 3.31 0.26 -26.93
C TRP A 139 4.51 0.16 -27.88
N MET A 140 4.91 1.28 -28.49
CA MET A 140 5.96 1.26 -29.51
C MET A 140 7.38 1.19 -28.93
N THR A 141 7.61 1.80 -27.75
CA THR A 141 8.96 2.00 -27.23
C THR A 141 9.33 1.06 -26.07
N MET A 142 8.41 0.52 -25.29
CA MET A 142 8.82 -0.20 -24.09
C MET A 142 9.46 -1.55 -24.42
N SER A 143 10.65 -1.80 -23.85
CA SER A 143 11.20 -3.16 -23.75
C SER A 143 10.71 -3.86 -22.48
N ARG A 144 10.82 -5.19 -22.43
CA ARG A 144 10.53 -5.95 -21.20
C ARG A 144 11.41 -5.52 -20.03
N MET A 145 12.67 -5.14 -20.31
CA MET A 145 13.58 -4.58 -19.32
C MET A 145 13.07 -3.25 -18.77
N ASP A 146 12.53 -2.36 -19.59
CA ASP A 146 11.99 -1.07 -19.14
C ASP A 146 10.80 -1.26 -18.18
N VAL A 147 9.89 -2.16 -18.55
CA VAL A 147 8.74 -2.52 -17.69
C VAL A 147 9.22 -3.09 -16.36
N LEU A 148 10.19 -4.02 -16.40
CA LEU A 148 10.75 -4.63 -15.19
C LEU A 148 11.43 -3.58 -14.28
N ARG A 149 12.24 -2.68 -14.84
CA ARG A 149 12.86 -1.57 -14.11
C ARG A 149 11.83 -0.65 -13.48
N LYS A 150 10.73 -0.37 -14.20
CA LYS A 150 9.61 0.42 -13.69
C LYS A 150 8.99 -0.24 -12.46
N VAL A 151 8.72 -1.54 -12.52
CA VAL A 151 8.10 -2.30 -11.41
C VAL A 151 9.03 -2.39 -10.20
N MET A 152 10.32 -2.65 -10.42
CA MET A 152 11.27 -2.87 -9.32
C MET A 152 11.69 -1.58 -8.61
N TYR A 153 11.97 -0.51 -9.36
CA TYR A 153 12.56 0.71 -8.79
C TYR A 153 12.05 2.03 -9.43
N GLY A 154 10.98 1.96 -10.20
CA GLY A 154 10.35 3.13 -10.83
C GLY A 154 10.99 3.56 -12.16
N GLY A 155 11.95 2.80 -12.70
CA GLY A 155 12.60 3.07 -13.98
C GLY A 155 14.02 3.64 -13.84
N GLN A 156 14.76 3.66 -14.95
CA GLN A 156 16.14 4.17 -14.98
C GLN A 156 16.15 5.69 -15.03
N ARG A 157 16.67 6.35 -13.98
CA ARG A 157 16.86 7.80 -13.94
C ARG A 157 18.20 8.17 -14.57
N SER A 158 18.23 9.10 -15.51
CA SER A 158 19.45 9.58 -16.17
C SER A 158 19.88 10.97 -15.72
N GLN A 159 18.91 11.81 -15.38
CA GLN A 159 19.11 13.15 -14.83
C GLN A 159 18.09 13.38 -13.73
N GLU A 160 18.49 14.04 -12.64
CA GLU A 160 17.61 14.35 -11.51
C GLU A 160 17.42 15.86 -11.29
N SER A 161 18.29 16.70 -11.85
CA SER A 161 18.22 18.17 -11.74
C SER A 161 18.45 18.84 -13.10
N PRO A 162 17.61 19.80 -13.52
CA PRO A 162 16.49 20.42 -12.79
C PRO A 162 15.19 19.61 -12.82
N ARG A 163 15.16 18.46 -13.51
CA ARG A 163 13.99 17.59 -13.65
C ARG A 163 14.44 16.13 -13.71
N ILE A 164 13.57 15.22 -13.27
CA ILE A 164 13.82 13.78 -13.33
C ILE A 164 13.54 13.31 -14.77
N LEU A 165 14.57 12.84 -15.47
CA LEU A 165 14.46 12.20 -16.77
C LEU A 165 14.61 10.69 -16.63
N LEU A 166 13.70 9.96 -17.28
CA LEU A 166 13.75 8.51 -17.37
C LEU A 166 14.30 8.09 -18.73
N ASP A 167 15.33 7.25 -18.69
CA ASP A 167 15.94 6.68 -19.90
C ASP A 167 15.46 5.25 -20.10
N ARG A 168 15.19 4.93 -21.37
CA ARG A 168 14.94 3.56 -21.79
C ARG A 168 16.22 2.74 -21.80
N ALA A 169 16.07 1.43 -21.75
CA ALA A 169 17.16 0.50 -21.99
C ALA A 169 17.77 0.76 -23.37
N TYR A 170 19.10 0.82 -23.42
CA TYR A 170 19.81 0.86 -24.68
C TYR A 170 19.62 -0.46 -25.42
N ILE A 171 19.05 -0.38 -26.62
CA ILE A 171 18.84 -1.52 -27.52
C ILE A 171 19.76 -1.29 -28.74
N PRO A 172 20.75 -2.17 -28.97
CA PRO A 172 21.59 -2.06 -30.15
C PRO A 172 20.76 -2.25 -31.43
N GLN A 173 21.24 -1.66 -32.53
CA GLN A 173 20.64 -1.80 -33.87
C GLN A 173 20.95 -3.18 -34.46
N ASP A 174 20.44 -4.22 -33.82
CA ASP A 174 20.65 -5.64 -34.15
C ASP A 174 19.29 -6.37 -34.14
N ALA A 175 19.27 -7.71 -34.16
CA ALA A 175 18.07 -8.56 -34.11
C ALA A 175 17.17 -8.38 -32.87
N HIS A 176 17.56 -7.52 -31.92
CA HIS A 176 16.77 -7.13 -30.74
C HIS A 176 16.03 -5.80 -30.94
N SER A 177 16.32 -5.09 -32.03
CA SER A 177 15.54 -3.93 -32.45
C SER A 177 14.24 -4.41 -33.10
N TRP A 178 13.15 -3.71 -32.81
CA TRP A 178 11.86 -3.97 -33.41
C TRP A 178 11.32 -2.69 -34.07
N GLY A 179 10.57 -2.88 -35.15
CA GLY A 179 9.76 -1.84 -35.76
C GLY A 179 8.28 -2.11 -35.46
N LYS A 180 7.56 -1.04 -35.11
CA LYS A 180 6.10 -1.02 -35.06
C LYS A 180 5.59 -0.05 -36.10
#